data_AF-A0AA39XRY9-F1
#
_entry.id   AF-A0AA39XRY9-F1
#
_cell.length_a   1.000
_cell.length_b   1.000
_cell.length_c   1.000
_cell.angle_alpha   90.00
_cell.angle_beta   90.00
_cell.angle_gamma   90.00
#
_symmetry.space_group_name_H-M   'P 1'
#
loop_
_entity.id
_entity.type
_entity.pdbx_description
1 polymer ?
#
loop_
_entity_poly.entity_id
_entity_poly.type
_entity_poly.pdbx_seq_one_letter_code
_entity_poly.pdbx_strand_id
1 'polypeptide(L)'
;MSFLTRLLPFPSQPAPRPQNTKPRIFYNPPDADPDRGPPSSDSADSEVDDLLALFPRPSLTRPPPPMRLTLTPKPHVYGFPPSGGVLVLTTPAPADLEFLGLPAIPAEEIPPPPLEKRGREEEEEEEAFCERMRLLGAQWWKEGEAEMRRAERLRGRYRLDADGLDLGGLRTVRIVAVGFEAGAIISGAAEGGGGGVWVYRERWGQREEAKFRRRDERRREDDELGRDAVDHEARRRGRHARRRERREEERRIVRVAAARTMEERCRVIRECEGEYFESVEAWRKVVMEEHVREGVLAPDRDRLFRKTYEDGYFL
;
A
#
# COMPACT_ATOMS: atom_id res chain seq x y z
N MET A 1 -41.41 -36.00 -53.88
CA MET A 1 -42.09 -35.10 -52.92
C MET A 1 -41.24 -35.02 -51.68
N SER A 2 -40.53 -33.90 -51.48
CA SER A 2 -39.69 -33.70 -50.30
C SER A 2 -39.77 -32.23 -49.90
N PHE A 3 -40.46 -31.98 -48.79
CA PHE A 3 -40.62 -30.68 -48.15
C PHE A 3 -39.33 -30.36 -47.37
N LEU A 4 -38.65 -29.28 -47.72
CA LEU A 4 -37.57 -28.71 -46.91
C LEU A 4 -38.06 -27.39 -46.30
N THR A 5 -38.56 -27.49 -45.08
CA THR A 5 -39.01 -26.38 -44.24
C THR A 5 -37.78 -25.69 -43.65
N ARG A 6 -37.52 -24.45 -44.08
CA ARG A 6 -36.52 -23.56 -43.47
C ARG A 6 -37.01 -23.09 -42.09
N LEU A 7 -36.32 -23.51 -41.04
CA LEU A 7 -36.46 -22.93 -39.70
C LEU A 7 -35.68 -21.61 -39.66
N LEU A 8 -36.40 -20.49 -39.55
CA LEU A 8 -35.81 -19.19 -39.25
C LEU A 8 -35.60 -19.05 -37.73
N PRO A 9 -34.48 -18.47 -37.27
CA PRO A 9 -34.25 -18.22 -35.86
C PRO A 9 -35.16 -17.11 -35.33
N PHE A 10 -35.83 -17.39 -34.22
CA PHE A 10 -36.66 -16.42 -33.50
C PHE A 10 -35.81 -15.30 -32.90
N PRO A 11 -36.26 -14.02 -32.95
CA PRO A 11 -35.61 -12.94 -32.27
C PRO A 11 -35.75 -13.12 -30.75
N SER A 12 -34.62 -13.18 -30.04
CA SER A 12 -34.54 -13.25 -28.59
C SER A 12 -35.17 -12.01 -27.95
N GLN A 13 -36.22 -12.20 -27.16
CA GLN A 13 -36.80 -11.12 -26.35
C GLN A 13 -35.77 -10.64 -25.29
N PRO A 14 -35.68 -9.33 -25.03
CA PRO A 14 -34.83 -8.79 -23.98
C PRO A 14 -35.40 -9.13 -22.60
N ALA A 15 -34.52 -9.62 -21.70
CA ALA A 15 -34.89 -9.97 -20.33
C ALA A 15 -35.44 -8.75 -19.54
N PRO A 16 -36.46 -8.95 -18.69
CA PRO A 16 -37.01 -7.89 -17.85
C PRO A 16 -35.99 -7.39 -16.82
N ARG A 17 -35.93 -6.07 -16.64
CA ARG A 17 -35.02 -5.42 -15.68
C ARG A 17 -35.50 -5.65 -14.24
N PRO A 18 -34.61 -5.97 -13.28
CA PRO A 18 -34.98 -6.13 -11.89
C PRO A 18 -35.39 -4.78 -11.28
N GLN A 19 -36.60 -4.73 -10.73
CA GLN A 19 -37.09 -3.58 -9.97
C GLN A 19 -36.43 -3.58 -8.59
N ASN A 20 -35.74 -2.48 -8.28
CA ASN A 20 -35.01 -2.28 -7.03
C ASN A 20 -35.96 -1.79 -5.93
N THR A 21 -36.56 -2.72 -5.19
CA THR A 21 -37.37 -2.42 -4.00
C THR A 21 -36.52 -2.57 -2.74
N LYS A 22 -35.79 -1.51 -2.36
CA LYS A 22 -35.23 -1.41 -1.00
C LYS A 22 -36.22 -0.67 -0.10
N PRO A 23 -36.75 -1.29 0.96
CA PRO A 23 -37.54 -0.56 1.96
C PRO A 23 -36.62 0.39 2.73
N ARG A 24 -36.99 1.68 2.75
CA ARG A 24 -36.42 2.70 3.64
C ARG A 24 -36.93 2.42 5.05
N ILE A 25 -36.11 1.80 5.89
CA ILE A 25 -36.34 1.74 7.34
C ILE A 25 -35.89 3.09 7.90
N PHE A 26 -36.85 3.93 8.29
CA PHE A 26 -36.59 5.12 9.10
C PHE A 26 -36.44 4.67 10.55
N TYR A 27 -35.23 4.76 11.09
CA TYR A 27 -35.00 4.66 12.53
C TYR A 27 -35.30 6.05 13.11
N ASN A 28 -36.42 6.18 13.81
CA ASN A 28 -36.64 7.32 14.71
C ASN A 28 -35.94 6.97 16.03
N PRO A 29 -34.85 7.65 16.41
CA PRO A 29 -34.29 7.48 17.75
C PRO A 29 -35.30 7.99 18.79
N PRO A 30 -35.51 7.25 19.90
CA PRO A 30 -36.38 7.70 20.98
C PRO A 30 -35.83 8.97 21.62
N ASP A 31 -36.77 9.81 22.04
CA ASP A 31 -36.63 11.16 22.57
C ASP A 31 -35.40 11.35 23.46
N ALA A 32 -34.57 12.32 23.06
CA ALA A 32 -33.48 12.83 23.87
C ALA A 32 -34.07 13.59 25.05
N ASP A 33 -33.89 13.04 26.25
CA ASP A 33 -34.25 13.62 27.53
C ASP A 33 -33.52 14.97 27.74
N PRO A 34 -34.21 16.12 27.80
CA PRO A 34 -33.60 17.44 27.87
C PRO A 34 -33.01 17.82 29.24
N ASP A 35 -33.15 16.97 30.27
CA ASP A 35 -32.78 17.33 31.65
C ASP A 35 -31.40 16.82 32.11
N ARG A 36 -30.53 16.38 31.19
CA ARG A 36 -29.15 16.02 31.54
C ARG A 36 -28.29 17.27 31.70
N GLY A 37 -28.39 17.89 32.88
CA GLY A 37 -27.52 18.99 33.29
C GLY A 37 -26.04 18.60 33.21
N PRO A 38 -25.14 19.55 32.89
CA PRO A 38 -23.71 19.28 32.82
C PRO A 38 -23.20 18.87 34.21
N PRO A 39 -22.44 17.77 34.35
CA PRO A 39 -21.78 17.47 35.61
C PRO A 39 -20.83 18.62 35.95
N SER A 40 -20.90 19.09 37.20
CA SER A 40 -20.09 20.18 37.72
C SER A 40 -18.61 19.88 37.54
N SER A 41 -17.95 20.76 36.80
CA SER A 41 -16.52 20.77 36.52
C SER A 41 -15.75 21.30 37.73
N ASP A 42 -15.63 20.51 38.79
CA ASP A 42 -14.68 20.80 39.87
C ASP A 42 -13.95 19.51 40.27
N SER A 43 -12.62 19.54 40.16
CA SER A 43 -11.65 18.61 40.77
C SER A 43 -11.53 17.18 40.19
N ALA A 44 -10.86 17.02 39.04
CA ALA A 44 -10.46 15.68 38.55
C ALA A 44 -9.09 15.63 37.81
N ASP A 45 -8.13 16.49 38.17
CA ASP A 45 -6.81 16.52 37.50
C ASP A 45 -5.77 15.53 38.04
N SER A 46 -6.14 14.53 38.86
CA SER A 46 -5.16 13.54 39.35
C SER A 46 -5.54 12.05 39.32
N GLU A 47 -6.68 11.66 38.73
CA GLU A 47 -7.08 10.24 38.65
C GLU A 47 -7.05 9.63 37.24
N VAL A 48 -6.80 10.43 36.19
CA VAL A 48 -6.74 9.89 34.81
C VAL A 48 -5.45 9.12 34.49
N ASP A 49 -4.38 9.31 35.27
CA ASP A 49 -3.14 8.52 35.10
C ASP A 49 -3.28 7.08 35.65
N ASP A 50 -4.09 6.85 36.68
CA ASP A 50 -4.31 5.51 37.24
C ASP A 50 -5.30 4.66 36.42
N LEU A 51 -6.24 5.31 35.71
CA LEU A 51 -7.12 4.60 34.76
C LEU A 51 -6.38 4.15 33.48
N LEU A 52 -5.30 4.83 33.10
CA LEU A 52 -4.40 4.37 32.03
C LEU A 52 -3.48 3.22 32.47
N ALA A 53 -3.33 2.98 33.77
CA ALA A 53 -2.61 1.80 34.31
C ALA A 53 -3.49 0.54 34.36
N LEU A 54 -4.82 0.68 34.38
CA LEU A 54 -5.79 -0.42 34.41
C LEU A 54 -6.14 -1.00 33.05
N PHE A 55 -5.89 -0.24 31.97
CA PHE A 55 -5.74 -0.86 30.66
C PHE A 55 -4.31 -1.37 30.61
N PRO A 56 -4.05 -2.70 30.70
CA PRO A 56 -2.74 -3.20 30.37
C PRO A 56 -2.43 -2.61 29.00
N ARG A 57 -1.39 -1.75 28.92
CA ARG A 57 -0.83 -1.34 27.62
C ARG A 57 -0.82 -2.64 26.84
N PRO A 58 -1.59 -2.76 25.73
CA PRO A 58 -1.66 -4.02 25.02
C PRO A 58 -0.20 -4.34 24.80
N SER A 59 0.28 -5.33 25.53
CA SER A 59 1.62 -5.80 25.35
C SER A 59 1.44 -6.44 24.00
N LEU A 60 1.75 -5.66 22.96
CA LEU A 60 1.88 -6.08 21.59
C LEU A 60 3.03 -7.07 21.67
N THR A 61 2.69 -8.23 22.22
CA THR A 61 3.55 -9.36 22.43
C THR A 61 3.83 -9.74 21.00
N ARG A 62 5.03 -9.34 20.56
CA ARG A 62 5.45 -9.42 19.17
C ARG A 62 5.09 -10.83 18.70
N PRO A 63 4.17 -10.98 17.75
CA PRO A 63 3.84 -12.29 17.25
C PRO A 63 5.14 -12.89 16.70
N PRO A 64 5.37 -14.18 16.94
CA PRO A 64 6.56 -14.84 16.45
C PRO A 64 6.66 -14.68 14.92
N PRO A 65 7.87 -14.64 14.34
CA PRO A 65 8.08 -14.43 12.90
C PRO A 65 7.07 -15.09 11.95
N PRO A 66 6.71 -16.38 12.09
CA PRO A 66 5.73 -17.04 11.21
C PRO A 66 4.30 -16.49 11.31
N MET A 67 3.91 -15.95 12.46
CA MET A 67 2.57 -15.37 12.69
C MET A 67 2.45 -13.92 12.19
N ARG A 68 3.55 -13.35 11.67
CA ARG A 68 3.56 -12.00 11.11
C ARG A 68 2.99 -11.92 9.72
N LEU A 69 2.82 -13.07 9.06
CA LEU A 69 2.10 -13.17 7.80
C LEU A 69 0.62 -13.43 8.07
N THR A 70 -0.22 -12.46 7.71
CA THR A 70 -1.67 -12.66 7.76
C THR A 70 -2.17 -13.18 6.41
N LEU A 71 -2.61 -14.44 6.37
CA LEU A 71 -3.15 -15.10 5.17
C LEU A 71 -4.60 -14.67 4.89
N THR A 72 -4.85 -13.37 4.79
CA THR A 72 -6.13 -12.85 4.30
C THR A 72 -6.09 -12.77 2.77
N PRO A 73 -7.23 -12.53 2.06
CA PRO A 73 -7.23 -12.35 0.60
C PRO A 73 -6.28 -11.26 0.09
N LYS A 74 -5.81 -10.40 0.99
CA LYS A 74 -4.70 -9.48 0.77
C LYS A 74 -3.65 -9.78 1.84
N PRO A 75 -2.61 -10.57 1.57
CA PRO A 75 -1.62 -10.88 2.59
C PRO A 75 -0.93 -9.60 3.07
N HIS A 76 -0.56 -9.57 4.35
CA HIS A 76 0.25 -8.51 4.94
C HIS A 76 1.34 -9.13 5.79
N VAL A 77 2.53 -8.53 5.76
CA VAL A 77 3.64 -8.82 6.69
C VAL A 77 3.79 -7.66 7.65
N TYR A 78 3.99 -7.97 8.92
CA TYR A 78 4.22 -7.00 9.98
C TYR A 78 5.65 -7.11 10.52
N GLY A 79 6.31 -5.98 10.76
CA GLY A 79 7.60 -5.89 11.46
C GLY A 79 7.52 -4.93 12.63
N PHE A 80 8.23 -5.22 13.72
CA PHE A 80 8.15 -4.48 14.98
C PHE A 80 9.52 -3.89 15.31
N PRO A 81 9.87 -2.72 14.74
CA PRO A 81 11.17 -2.12 14.98
C PRO A 81 11.36 -1.78 16.47
N PRO A 82 12.59 -1.84 17.00
CA PRO A 82 12.88 -1.54 18.40
C PRO A 82 12.52 -0.09 18.79
N SER A 83 12.51 0.82 17.81
CA SER A 83 12.06 2.21 17.95
C SER A 83 10.55 2.36 18.23
N GLY A 84 9.78 1.29 18.18
CA GLY A 84 8.32 1.29 18.34
C GLY A 84 7.54 1.51 17.03
N GLY A 85 6.23 1.32 17.11
CA GLY A 85 5.33 1.31 15.95
C GLY A 85 5.36 -0.02 15.20
N VAL A 86 4.77 -0.04 14.00
CA VAL A 86 4.62 -1.25 13.19
C VAL A 86 4.95 -0.94 11.73
N LEU A 87 5.84 -1.72 11.13
CA LEU A 87 6.04 -1.75 9.67
C LEU A 87 5.01 -2.68 9.05
N VAL A 88 4.33 -2.22 8.00
CA VAL A 88 3.32 -3.00 7.27
C VAL A 88 3.72 -3.09 5.81
N LEU A 89 4.06 -4.30 5.36
CA LEU A 89 4.22 -4.62 3.95
C LEU A 89 2.89 -5.17 3.42
N THR A 90 2.24 -4.42 2.54
CA THR A 90 0.94 -4.78 1.98
C THR A 90 1.12 -5.60 0.71
N THR A 91 0.35 -6.69 0.56
CA THR A 91 0.35 -7.55 -0.63
C THR A 91 1.77 -8.00 -1.05
N PRO A 92 2.53 -8.66 -0.15
CA PRO A 92 3.83 -9.22 -0.50
C PRO A 92 3.67 -10.21 -1.65
N ALA A 93 4.51 -10.08 -2.68
CA ALA A 93 4.64 -11.09 -3.74
C ALA A 93 5.55 -12.23 -3.26
N PRO A 94 5.54 -13.40 -3.93
CA PRO A 94 6.30 -14.58 -3.49
C PRO A 94 7.80 -14.29 -3.29
N ALA A 95 8.42 -13.55 -4.20
CA ALA A 95 9.83 -13.17 -4.06
C ALA A 95 10.09 -12.23 -2.86
N ASP A 96 9.11 -11.45 -2.39
CA ASP A 96 9.26 -10.65 -1.16
C ASP A 96 9.33 -11.56 0.07
N LEU A 97 8.53 -12.63 0.09
CA LEU A 97 8.52 -13.58 1.21
C LEU A 97 9.85 -14.35 1.27
N GLU A 98 10.35 -14.81 0.12
CA GLU A 98 11.68 -15.43 0.03
C GLU A 98 12.78 -14.50 0.51
N PHE A 99 12.77 -13.24 0.06
CA PHE A 99 13.73 -12.22 0.48
C PHE A 99 13.67 -11.91 1.98
N LEU A 100 12.48 -11.96 2.57
CA LEU A 100 12.31 -11.77 4.01
C LEU A 100 12.72 -13.00 4.83
N GLY A 101 12.96 -14.15 4.19
CA GLY A 101 13.20 -15.44 4.84
C GLY A 101 11.94 -16.07 5.40
N LEU A 102 10.76 -15.65 4.93
CA LEU A 102 9.48 -16.20 5.36
C LEU A 102 9.13 -17.41 4.48
N PRO A 103 8.73 -18.56 5.07
CA PRO A 103 8.31 -19.71 4.28
C PRO A 103 7.07 -19.34 3.44
N ALA A 104 7.04 -19.79 2.19
CA ALA A 104 5.88 -19.65 1.32
C ALA A 104 4.67 -20.53 1.74
N ILE A 105 4.85 -21.35 2.78
CA ILE A 105 3.89 -22.35 3.26
C ILE A 105 3.00 -21.72 4.34
N PRO A 106 1.68 -22.03 4.36
CA PRO A 106 0.75 -21.47 5.34
C PRO A 106 1.16 -21.81 6.79
N ALA A 107 1.03 -20.81 7.66
CA ALA A 107 1.45 -20.79 9.06
C ALA A 107 0.80 -21.84 9.99
N GLU A 108 -0.04 -22.74 9.47
CA GLU A 108 -0.77 -23.74 10.27
C GLU A 108 0.15 -24.84 10.84
N GLU A 109 1.37 -24.99 10.33
CA GLU A 109 2.30 -26.07 10.77
C GLU A 109 3.49 -25.57 11.59
N ILE A 110 3.64 -24.27 11.83
CA ILE A 110 4.84 -23.74 12.49
C ILE A 110 4.59 -23.69 14.01
N PRO A 111 5.23 -24.55 14.82
CA PRO A 111 5.03 -24.54 16.26
C PRO A 111 5.43 -23.18 16.84
N PRO A 112 4.71 -22.67 17.85
CA PRO A 112 5.07 -21.42 18.50
C PRO A 112 6.51 -21.55 19.05
N PRO A 113 7.38 -20.53 18.86
CA PRO A 113 8.72 -20.60 19.41
C PRO A 113 8.64 -20.68 20.93
N PRO A 114 9.56 -21.42 21.56
CA PRO A 114 9.61 -21.53 23.01
C PRO A 114 9.78 -20.15 23.66
N LEU A 115 8.94 -19.85 24.64
CA LEU A 115 8.80 -18.54 25.30
C LEU A 115 10.04 -18.05 26.06
N GLU A 116 11.11 -18.85 26.15
CA GLU A 116 12.15 -18.69 27.17
C GLU A 116 13.44 -17.98 26.71
N LYS A 117 13.52 -17.49 25.46
CA LYS A 117 14.74 -16.83 24.96
C LYS A 117 14.47 -15.53 24.21
N ARG A 118 13.83 -14.57 24.89
CA ARG A 118 13.96 -13.15 24.51
C ARG A 118 15.36 -12.64 24.89
N GLY A 119 16.34 -13.00 24.07
CA GLY A 119 17.71 -12.51 24.18
C GLY A 119 17.96 -11.32 23.26
N ARG A 120 19.10 -10.66 23.46
CA ARG A 120 19.62 -9.59 22.58
C ARG A 120 19.67 -9.99 21.10
N GLU A 121 19.95 -11.27 20.83
CA GLU A 121 20.02 -11.83 19.47
C GLU A 121 18.67 -11.71 18.72
N GLU A 122 17.53 -11.90 19.41
CA GLU A 122 16.20 -11.76 18.80
C GLU A 122 15.91 -10.30 18.39
N GLU A 123 16.44 -9.32 19.14
CA GLU A 123 16.29 -7.90 18.79
C GLU A 123 17.10 -7.52 17.55
N GLU A 124 18.32 -8.05 17.42
CA GLU A 124 19.19 -7.84 16.26
C GLU A 124 18.59 -8.52 15.00
N GLU A 125 18.03 -9.73 15.15
CA GLU A 125 17.29 -10.41 14.07
C GLU A 125 16.03 -9.64 13.64
N GLU A 126 15.27 -9.09 14.60
CA GLU A 126 14.08 -8.28 14.35
C GLU A 126 14.42 -7.00 13.60
N GLU A 127 15.51 -6.35 14.00
CA GLU A 127 15.98 -5.13 13.37
C GLU A 127 16.40 -5.39 11.91
N ALA A 128 17.16 -6.46 11.66
CA ALA A 128 17.53 -6.89 10.33
C ALA A 128 16.29 -7.23 9.47
N PHE A 129 15.27 -7.86 10.05
CA PHE A 129 14.00 -8.14 9.38
C PHE A 129 13.25 -6.84 9.02
N CYS A 130 13.17 -5.89 9.96
CA CYS A 130 12.55 -4.59 9.74
C CYS A 130 13.29 -3.78 8.67
N GLU A 131 14.63 -3.85 8.63
CA GLU A 131 15.43 -3.22 7.59
C GLU A 131 15.10 -3.80 6.20
N ARG A 132 15.04 -5.13 6.05
CA ARG A 132 14.61 -5.77 4.80
C ARG A 132 13.20 -5.33 4.39
N MET A 133 12.26 -5.21 5.33
CA MET A 133 10.92 -4.70 5.04
C MET A 133 10.94 -3.25 4.54
N ARG A 134 11.76 -2.36 5.11
CA ARG A 134 11.88 -0.97 4.65
C ARG A 134 12.41 -0.91 3.22
N LEU A 135 13.36 -1.77 2.86
CA LEU A 135 13.89 -1.85 1.49
C LEU A 135 12.83 -2.24 0.46
N LEU A 136 11.85 -3.06 0.86
CA LEU A 136 10.68 -3.42 0.05
C LEU A 136 9.59 -2.34 0.02
N GLY A 137 9.80 -1.20 0.68
CA GLY A 137 8.82 -0.11 0.75
C GLY A 137 7.69 -0.36 1.75
N ALA A 138 7.95 -1.15 2.82
CA ALA A 138 6.98 -1.28 3.91
C ALA A 138 6.68 0.08 4.55
N GLN A 139 5.40 0.31 4.86
CA GLN A 139 4.96 1.56 5.46
C GLN A 139 5.11 1.50 6.98
N TRP A 140 5.69 2.53 7.58
CA TRP A 140 5.76 2.65 9.04
C TRP A 140 4.53 3.36 9.59
N TRP A 141 3.88 2.70 10.54
CA TRP A 141 2.72 3.21 11.24
C TRP A 141 3.06 3.42 12.72
N LYS A 142 2.83 4.62 13.23
CA LYS A 142 2.98 4.90 14.67
C LYS A 142 1.90 4.14 15.45
N GLU A 143 2.19 3.80 16.71
CA GLU A 143 1.19 3.18 17.59
C GLU A 143 -0.08 4.04 17.64
N GLY A 144 -1.26 3.40 17.52
CA GLY A 144 -2.57 4.06 17.38
C GLY A 144 -3.01 4.28 15.93
N GLU A 145 -2.14 4.82 15.06
CA GLU A 145 -2.46 5.00 13.62
C GLU A 145 -2.54 3.65 12.88
N ALA A 146 -1.75 2.68 13.32
CA ALA A 146 -1.76 1.36 12.71
C ALA A 146 -3.12 0.66 12.83
N GLU A 147 -3.73 0.81 14.00
CA GLU A 147 -5.05 0.25 14.31
C GLU A 147 -6.16 1.07 13.63
N MET A 148 -6.01 2.39 13.58
CA MET A 148 -6.95 3.28 12.90
C MET A 148 -6.95 3.06 11.38
N ARG A 149 -5.80 2.94 10.72
CA ARG A 149 -5.73 2.62 9.28
C ARG A 149 -6.11 1.19 8.96
N ARG A 150 -5.86 0.23 9.87
CA ARG A 150 -6.42 -1.12 9.76
C ARG A 150 -7.95 -1.06 9.80
N ALA A 151 -8.52 -0.29 10.73
CA ALA A 151 -9.96 -0.06 10.84
C ALA A 151 -10.52 0.68 9.61
N GLU A 152 -9.82 1.69 9.07
CA GLU A 152 -10.22 2.42 7.87
C GLU A 152 -10.14 1.56 6.60
N ARG A 153 -9.10 0.74 6.43
CA ARG A 153 -9.03 -0.18 5.29
C ARG A 153 -10.10 -1.27 5.35
N LEU A 154 -10.47 -1.71 6.56
CA LEU A 154 -11.59 -2.62 6.76
C LEU A 154 -12.95 -1.93 6.56
N ARG A 155 -13.08 -0.64 6.91
CA ARG A 155 -14.29 0.17 6.71
C ARG A 155 -14.44 0.73 5.29
N GLY A 156 -13.34 0.89 4.55
CA GLY A 156 -13.22 1.68 3.33
C GLY A 156 -13.11 0.85 2.05
N ARG A 157 -14.17 0.13 1.67
CA ARG A 157 -14.50 0.06 0.25
C ARG A 157 -15.00 1.46 -0.14
N TYR A 158 -14.12 2.25 -0.77
CA TYR A 158 -14.41 3.52 -1.46
C TYR A 158 -15.78 4.16 -1.14
N ARG A 159 -15.83 5.01 -0.13
CA ARG A 159 -16.68 6.19 -0.23
C ARG A 159 -15.77 7.32 -0.70
N LEU A 160 -15.90 7.65 -1.99
CA LEU A 160 -15.65 9.01 -2.43
C LEU A 160 -16.53 9.91 -1.56
N ASP A 161 -15.98 10.99 -1.03
CA ASP A 161 -16.79 12.00 -0.36
C ASP A 161 -17.82 12.57 -1.35
N ALA A 162 -18.92 13.09 -0.82
CA ALA A 162 -20.04 13.62 -1.61
C ALA A 162 -19.62 14.71 -2.62
N ASP A 163 -18.48 15.36 -2.38
CA ASP A 163 -17.95 16.47 -3.18
C ASP A 163 -16.91 16.03 -4.24
N GLY A 164 -16.58 14.74 -4.31
CA GLY A 164 -15.63 14.21 -5.30
C GLY A 164 -14.20 14.78 -5.18
N LEU A 165 -13.88 15.43 -4.06
CA LEU A 165 -12.53 15.87 -3.73
C LEU A 165 -11.77 14.69 -3.14
N ASP A 166 -10.69 14.33 -3.82
CA ASP A 166 -9.72 13.36 -3.35
C ASP A 166 -9.06 13.98 -2.10
N LEU A 167 -9.52 13.61 -0.90
CA LEU A 167 -8.95 14.05 0.37
C LEU A 167 -7.53 13.53 0.49
N GLY A 168 -6.58 14.25 -0.12
CA GLY A 168 -5.16 14.20 0.19
C GLY A 168 -4.62 12.81 0.45
N GLY A 169 -5.06 11.81 -0.33
CA GLY A 169 -4.51 10.46 -0.25
C GLY A 169 -3.03 10.64 -0.50
N LEU A 170 -2.23 10.45 0.57
CA LEU A 170 -0.77 10.52 0.53
C LEU A 170 -0.37 9.93 -0.81
N ARG A 171 0.12 10.80 -1.70
CA ARG A 171 0.60 10.42 -3.02
C ARG A 171 1.80 9.59 -2.68
N THR A 172 1.62 8.31 -2.41
CA THR A 172 2.71 7.40 -2.13
C THR A 172 3.21 7.05 -3.52
N VAL A 173 4.47 7.33 -3.81
CA VAL A 173 5.13 6.69 -4.95
C VAL A 173 4.81 5.21 -4.83
N ARG A 174 3.99 4.72 -5.74
CA ARG A 174 3.56 3.33 -5.72
C ARG A 174 4.70 2.51 -6.31
N ILE A 175 5.70 2.29 -5.48
CA ILE A 175 6.71 1.28 -5.72
C ILE A 175 5.94 -0.03 -5.82
N VAL A 176 5.96 -0.63 -7.01
CA VAL A 176 5.20 -1.86 -7.28
C VAL A 176 6.03 -3.05 -6.85
N ALA A 177 7.33 -3.01 -7.15
CA ALA A 177 8.25 -4.06 -6.76
C ALA A 177 9.70 -3.56 -6.78
N VAL A 178 10.50 -4.17 -5.91
CA VAL A 178 11.95 -4.00 -5.85
C VAL A 178 12.58 -5.38 -6.08
N GLY A 179 13.66 -5.41 -6.86
CA GLY A 179 14.50 -6.56 -7.12
C GLY A 179 15.94 -6.28 -6.69
N PHE A 180 16.60 -7.26 -6.07
CA PHE A 180 18.02 -7.17 -5.69
C PHE A 180 18.83 -8.14 -6.54
N GLU A 181 19.92 -7.69 -7.16
CA GLU A 181 20.83 -8.60 -7.86
C GLU A 181 21.65 -9.43 -6.85
N ALA A 182 22.01 -10.65 -7.26
CA ALA A 182 22.80 -11.55 -6.43
C ALA A 182 24.11 -10.87 -6.00
N GLY A 183 24.37 -10.85 -4.69
CA GLY A 183 25.51 -10.15 -4.11
C GLY A 183 25.23 -8.74 -3.60
N ALA A 184 23.99 -8.25 -3.66
CA ALA A 184 23.57 -7.10 -2.88
C ALA A 184 23.59 -7.46 -1.39
N ILE A 185 24.73 -7.23 -0.73
CA ILE A 185 24.87 -7.45 0.70
C ILE A 185 24.11 -6.34 1.42
N ILE A 186 23.13 -6.72 2.24
CA ILE A 186 22.30 -5.79 3.02
C ILE A 186 22.97 -5.45 4.36
N SER A 187 23.84 -6.32 4.87
CA SER A 187 24.58 -6.08 6.09
C SER A 187 25.76 -5.13 5.81
N GLY A 188 25.93 -4.10 6.65
CA GLY A 188 26.98 -3.08 6.57
C GLY A 188 28.43 -3.58 6.74
N ALA A 189 28.71 -4.86 6.47
CA ALA A 189 30.04 -5.39 6.33
C ALA A 189 30.58 -5.06 4.94
N ALA A 190 31.25 -3.91 4.84
CA ALA A 190 32.18 -3.59 3.76
C ALA A 190 33.11 -4.81 3.52
N GLU A 191 33.42 -5.28 2.32
CA GLU A 191 33.77 -4.56 1.11
C GLU A 191 33.47 -5.42 -0.15
N GLY A 192 32.98 -4.80 -1.23
CA GLY A 192 33.23 -5.26 -2.60
C GLY A 192 32.10 -5.92 -3.39
N GLY A 193 30.96 -6.27 -2.77
CA GLY A 193 29.81 -6.86 -3.46
C GLY A 193 28.90 -5.81 -4.10
N GLY A 194 29.21 -5.35 -5.31
CA GLY A 194 28.43 -4.33 -6.04
C GLY A 194 27.13 -4.86 -6.66
N GLY A 195 26.20 -5.36 -5.85
CA GLY A 195 24.86 -5.72 -6.31
C GLY A 195 23.95 -4.50 -6.44
N GLY A 196 23.44 -4.24 -7.64
CA GLY A 196 22.48 -3.16 -7.86
C GLY A 196 21.04 -3.53 -7.52
N VAL A 197 20.17 -2.52 -7.52
CA VAL A 197 18.75 -2.63 -7.22
C VAL A 197 17.93 -2.28 -8.46
N TRP A 198 17.00 -3.15 -8.83
CA TRP A 198 16.00 -2.90 -9.86
C TRP A 198 14.69 -2.47 -9.23
N VAL A 199 14.09 -1.39 -9.74
CA VAL A 199 12.84 -0.85 -9.21
C VAL A 199 11.83 -0.72 -10.33
N TYR A 200 10.64 -1.26 -10.10
CA TYR A 200 9.49 -1.04 -10.96
C TYR A 200 8.53 -0.05 -10.31
N ARG A 201 8.44 1.14 -10.90
CA ARG A 201 7.52 2.19 -10.48
C ARG A 201 6.27 2.15 -11.35
N GLU A 202 5.09 2.30 -10.75
CA GLU A 202 3.86 2.48 -11.54
C GLU A 202 3.93 3.84 -12.27
N ARG A 203 4.26 3.82 -13.57
CA ARG A 203 4.35 5.04 -14.40
C ARG A 203 3.00 5.77 -14.54
N TRP A 204 1.91 5.15 -14.09
CA TRP A 204 0.57 5.73 -14.16
C TRP A 204 0.41 7.00 -13.30
N GLY A 205 1.14 7.12 -12.18
CA GLY A 205 1.05 8.29 -11.30
C GLY A 205 1.46 9.59 -12.01
N GLN A 206 2.62 9.60 -12.67
CA GLN A 206 3.08 10.73 -13.51
C GLN A 206 2.10 11.04 -14.65
N ARG A 207 1.33 10.02 -15.07
CA ARG A 207 0.36 10.14 -16.15
C ARG A 207 -0.97 10.73 -15.73
N GLU A 208 -1.38 10.59 -14.47
CA GLU A 208 -2.56 11.31 -13.95
C GLU A 208 -2.32 12.82 -13.99
N GLU A 209 -1.11 13.29 -13.69
CA GLU A 209 -0.75 14.70 -13.83
C GLU A 209 -0.81 15.15 -15.30
N ALA A 210 -0.28 14.34 -16.22
CA ALA A 210 -0.41 14.60 -17.65
C ALA A 210 -1.88 14.57 -18.12
N LYS A 211 -2.73 13.71 -17.53
CA LYS A 211 -4.17 13.68 -17.83
C LYS A 211 -4.86 14.94 -17.35
N PHE A 212 -4.52 15.42 -16.15
CA PHE A 212 -5.06 16.66 -15.59
C PHE A 212 -4.67 17.84 -16.47
N ARG A 213 -3.38 17.98 -16.81
CA ARG A 213 -2.88 19.01 -17.73
C ARG A 213 -3.58 18.97 -19.08
N ARG A 214 -3.70 17.78 -19.68
CA ARG A 214 -4.43 17.60 -20.95
C ARG A 214 -5.94 17.80 -20.81
N ARG A 215 -6.52 17.71 -19.61
CA ARG A 215 -7.95 17.97 -19.38
C ARG A 215 -8.21 19.46 -19.34
N ASP A 216 -7.32 20.21 -18.71
CA ASP A 216 -7.36 21.67 -18.70
C ASP A 216 -7.08 22.25 -20.08
N GLU A 217 -6.10 21.71 -20.80
CA GLU A 217 -5.84 22.07 -22.20
C GLU A 217 -7.07 21.82 -23.08
N ARG A 218 -7.70 20.64 -22.97
CA ARG A 218 -8.95 20.35 -23.67
C ARG A 218 -10.10 21.28 -23.30
N ARG A 219 -10.19 21.73 -22.04
CA ARG A 219 -11.21 22.70 -21.65
C ARG A 219 -10.99 24.02 -22.37
N ARG A 220 -9.74 24.49 -22.44
CA ARG A 220 -9.39 25.71 -23.19
C ARG A 220 -9.68 25.57 -24.68
N GLU A 221 -9.30 24.45 -25.30
CA GLU A 221 -9.62 24.18 -26.71
C GLU A 221 -11.12 24.12 -26.99
N ASP A 222 -11.89 23.43 -26.13
CA ASP A 222 -13.35 23.33 -26.27
C ASP A 222 -14.02 24.71 -26.08
N ASP A 223 -13.46 25.58 -25.24
CA ASP A 223 -13.90 26.97 -25.04
C ASP A 223 -13.54 27.85 -26.25
N GLU A 224 -12.38 27.63 -26.90
CA GLU A 224 -11.90 28.40 -28.05
C GLU A 224 -12.54 28.01 -29.39
N LEU A 225 -12.65 26.71 -29.69
CA LEU A 225 -13.10 26.20 -31.00
C LEU A 225 -14.61 25.94 -31.08
N GLY A 226 -15.31 25.96 -29.94
CA GLY A 226 -16.71 25.58 -29.84
C GLY A 226 -16.92 24.06 -29.90
N ARG A 227 -17.99 23.58 -29.26
CA ARG A 227 -18.24 22.14 -29.04
C ARG A 227 -18.44 21.33 -30.32
N ASP A 228 -18.84 21.98 -31.42
CA ASP A 228 -19.18 21.32 -32.67
C ASP A 228 -17.95 21.04 -33.55
N ALA A 229 -16.80 21.66 -33.27
CA ALA A 229 -15.54 21.43 -33.98
C ALA A 229 -14.75 20.21 -33.45
N VAL A 230 -15.27 19.53 -32.44
CA VAL A 230 -14.57 18.43 -31.78
C VAL A 230 -14.55 17.18 -32.66
N ASP A 231 -13.35 16.72 -33.03
CA ASP A 231 -13.16 15.42 -33.69
C ASP A 231 -13.47 14.25 -32.72
N HIS A 232 -14.71 13.78 -32.76
CA HIS A 232 -15.18 12.64 -31.99
C HIS A 232 -14.44 11.34 -32.31
N GLU A 233 -13.92 11.18 -33.53
CA GLU A 233 -13.17 10.00 -33.94
C GLU A 233 -11.77 10.00 -33.34
N ALA A 234 -11.06 11.14 -33.37
CA ALA A 234 -9.80 11.30 -32.63
C ALA A 234 -10.00 11.02 -31.13
N ARG A 235 -11.09 11.53 -30.53
CA ARG A 235 -11.44 11.22 -29.12
C ARG A 235 -11.65 9.73 -28.89
N ARG A 236 -12.31 9.02 -29.81
CA ARG A 236 -12.53 7.57 -29.71
C ARG A 236 -11.21 6.81 -29.83
N ARG A 237 -10.37 7.13 -30.81
CA ARG A 237 -9.03 6.53 -30.99
C ARG A 237 -8.16 6.73 -29.76
N GLY A 238 -8.13 7.94 -29.21
CA GLY A 238 -7.40 8.26 -27.98
C GLY A 238 -7.88 7.46 -26.75
N ARG A 239 -9.18 7.22 -26.61
CA ARG A 239 -9.72 6.36 -25.53
C ARG A 239 -9.29 4.90 -25.68
N HIS A 240 -9.31 4.36 -26.90
CA HIS A 240 -8.88 2.99 -27.15
C HIS A 240 -7.39 2.80 -26.90
N ALA A 241 -6.54 3.72 -27.38
CA ALA A 241 -5.11 3.70 -27.14
C ALA A 241 -4.78 3.68 -25.63
N ARG A 242 -5.41 4.57 -24.83
CA ARG A 242 -5.21 4.61 -23.37
C ARG A 242 -5.65 3.33 -22.67
N ARG A 243 -6.76 2.71 -23.12
CA ARG A 243 -7.23 1.43 -22.56
C ARG A 243 -6.26 0.30 -22.87
N ARG A 244 -5.70 0.27 -24.09
CA ARG A 244 -4.71 -0.73 -24.49
C ARG A 244 -3.46 -0.61 -23.62
N GLU A 245 -2.91 0.58 -23.53
CA GLU A 245 -1.71 0.85 -22.73
C GLU A 245 -1.93 0.57 -21.25
N ARG A 246 -3.10 0.92 -20.69
CA ARG A 246 -3.45 0.54 -19.31
C ARG A 246 -3.41 -0.97 -19.09
N ARG A 247 -3.96 -1.74 -20.04
CA ARG A 247 -3.92 -3.21 -19.95
C ARG A 247 -2.52 -3.76 -20.09
N GLU A 248 -1.67 -3.15 -20.91
CA GLU A 248 -0.26 -3.52 -21.05
C GLU A 248 0.49 -3.23 -19.74
N GLU A 249 0.25 -2.08 -19.11
CA GLU A 249 0.83 -1.74 -17.80
C GLU A 249 0.35 -2.69 -16.69
N GLU A 250 -0.96 -2.97 -16.62
CA GLU A 250 -1.52 -3.96 -15.67
C GLU A 250 -0.88 -5.34 -15.88
N ARG A 251 -0.61 -5.75 -17.12
CA ARG A 251 0.13 -6.99 -17.41
C ARG A 251 1.57 -6.95 -16.93
N ARG A 252 2.28 -5.82 -17.07
CA ARG A 252 3.65 -5.65 -16.55
C ARG A 252 3.67 -5.80 -15.03
N ILE A 253 2.76 -5.11 -14.33
CA ILE A 253 2.61 -5.22 -12.87
C ILE A 253 2.35 -6.67 -12.44
N VAL A 254 1.40 -7.35 -13.10
CA VAL A 254 1.09 -8.75 -12.78
C VAL A 254 2.28 -9.67 -13.05
N ARG A 255 3.04 -9.45 -14.12
CA ARG A 255 4.25 -10.23 -14.41
C ARG A 255 5.33 -10.04 -13.34
N VAL A 256 5.59 -8.80 -12.93
CA VAL A 256 6.58 -8.50 -11.90
C VAL A 256 6.17 -9.10 -10.55
N ALA A 257 4.89 -8.98 -10.18
CA ALA A 257 4.36 -9.55 -8.94
C ALA A 257 4.32 -11.10 -8.94
N ALA A 258 4.24 -11.73 -10.12
CA ALA A 258 4.25 -13.19 -10.25
C ALA A 258 5.65 -13.82 -10.14
N ALA A 259 6.72 -13.02 -10.12
CA ALA A 259 8.08 -13.52 -9.97
C ALA A 259 8.25 -14.24 -8.63
N ARG A 260 8.90 -15.42 -8.68
CA ARG A 260 9.06 -16.30 -7.52
C ARG A 260 10.31 -15.99 -6.72
N THR A 261 11.40 -15.60 -7.38
CA THR A 261 12.69 -15.25 -6.75
C THR A 261 13.11 -13.83 -7.07
N MET A 262 14.09 -13.30 -6.32
CA MET A 262 14.63 -11.95 -6.58
C MET A 262 15.29 -11.83 -7.94
N GLU A 263 16.01 -12.86 -8.38
CA GLU A 263 16.71 -12.88 -9.66
C GLU A 263 15.70 -12.87 -10.81
N GLU A 264 14.65 -13.69 -10.71
CA GLU A 264 13.54 -13.68 -11.68
C GLU A 264 12.88 -12.31 -11.70
N ARG A 265 12.65 -11.71 -10.53
CA ARG A 265 12.05 -10.39 -10.41
C ARG A 265 12.92 -9.32 -11.07
N CYS A 266 14.23 -9.27 -10.80
CA CYS A 266 15.16 -8.34 -11.44
C CYS A 266 15.10 -8.45 -12.97
N ARG A 267 15.09 -9.68 -13.49
CA ARG A 267 14.96 -9.92 -14.93
C ARG A 267 13.64 -9.38 -15.48
N VAL A 268 12.51 -9.66 -14.82
CA VAL A 268 11.19 -9.20 -15.27
C VAL A 268 11.08 -7.67 -15.17
N ILE A 269 11.61 -7.05 -14.11
CA ILE A 269 11.66 -5.60 -13.96
C ILE A 269 12.45 -4.98 -15.12
N ARG A 270 13.62 -5.55 -15.46
CA ARG A 270 14.43 -5.13 -16.61
C ARG A 270 13.65 -5.23 -17.93
N GLU A 271 12.97 -6.35 -18.18
CA GLU A 271 12.11 -6.55 -19.37
C GLU A 271 10.93 -5.56 -19.43
N CYS A 272 10.45 -5.10 -18.27
CA CYS A 272 9.39 -4.12 -18.14
C CYS A 272 9.89 -2.66 -18.15
N GLU A 273 11.16 -2.42 -18.49
CA GLU A 273 11.81 -1.10 -18.50
C GLU A 273 11.85 -0.44 -17.10
N GLY A 274 12.11 -1.23 -16.06
CA GLY A 274 12.37 -0.72 -14.72
C GLY A 274 13.64 0.11 -14.62
N GLU A 275 13.77 0.83 -13.52
CA GLU A 275 14.94 1.66 -13.21
C GLU A 275 15.99 0.83 -12.47
N TYR A 276 17.26 1.07 -12.77
CA TYR A 276 18.39 0.42 -12.09
C TYR A 276 19.14 1.43 -11.23
N PHE A 277 19.49 1.01 -10.02
CA PHE A 277 20.32 1.75 -9.08
C PHE A 277 21.58 0.94 -8.82
N GLU A 278 22.74 1.60 -8.91
CA GLU A 278 24.04 0.94 -8.76
C GLU A 278 24.26 0.37 -7.35
N SER A 279 23.59 0.93 -6.35
CA SER A 279 23.68 0.47 -4.96
C SER A 279 22.35 0.59 -4.21
N VAL A 280 22.22 -0.19 -3.14
CA VAL A 280 21.09 -0.11 -2.20
C VAL A 280 21.01 1.29 -1.57
N GLU A 281 22.15 1.92 -1.31
CA GLU A 281 22.19 3.29 -0.76
C GLU A 281 21.64 4.33 -1.74
N ALA A 282 21.98 4.22 -3.02
CA ALA A 282 21.45 5.10 -4.06
C ALA A 282 19.93 4.99 -4.14
N TRP A 283 19.41 3.76 -4.08
CA TRP A 283 17.97 3.51 -3.99
C TRP A 283 17.36 4.09 -2.72
N ARG A 284 17.94 3.79 -1.55
CA ARG A 284 17.46 4.26 -0.24
C ARG A 284 17.38 5.78 -0.19
N LYS A 285 18.37 6.48 -0.74
CA LYS A 285 18.38 7.93 -0.83
C LYS A 285 17.16 8.45 -1.60
N VAL A 286 16.87 7.86 -2.77
CA VAL A 286 15.70 8.25 -3.58
C VAL A 286 14.39 7.97 -2.85
N VAL A 287 14.24 6.79 -2.24
CA VAL A 287 13.04 6.44 -1.46
C VAL A 287 12.83 7.43 -0.32
N MET A 288 13.88 7.72 0.44
CA MET A 288 13.80 8.61 1.59
C MET A 288 13.49 10.05 1.16
N GLU A 289 14.15 10.56 0.12
CA GLU A 289 13.87 11.89 -0.42
C GLU A 289 12.41 12.01 -0.91
N GLU A 290 11.88 10.97 -1.56
CA GLU A 290 10.47 10.93 -1.99
C GLU A 290 9.51 10.88 -0.81
N HIS A 291 9.74 10.03 0.19
CA HIS A 291 8.88 9.91 1.37
C HIS A 291 8.85 11.21 2.19
N VAL A 292 9.98 11.91 2.28
CA VAL A 292 10.06 13.25 2.89
C VAL A 292 9.29 14.26 2.06
N ARG A 293 9.46 14.26 0.73
CA ARG A 293 8.74 15.19 -0.17
C ARG A 293 7.23 14.99 -0.12
N GLU A 294 6.78 13.75 0.05
CA GLU A 294 5.37 13.39 0.08
C GLU A 294 4.73 13.52 1.47
N GLY A 295 5.51 13.91 2.49
CA GLY A 295 5.03 14.06 3.87
C GLY A 295 4.62 12.74 4.52
N VAL A 296 5.06 11.60 3.95
CA VAL A 296 4.76 10.24 4.46
C VAL A 296 5.59 9.95 5.71
N LEU A 297 6.82 10.48 5.77
CA LEU A 297 7.59 10.56 7.01
C LEU A 297 7.29 11.90 7.67
N ALA A 298 6.82 11.87 8.92
CA ALA A 298 6.68 13.07 9.72
C ALA A 298 8.03 13.83 9.73
N PRO A 299 8.03 15.17 9.60
CA PRO A 299 9.25 15.99 9.52
C PRO A 299 10.07 16.04 10.82
N ASP A 300 9.89 15.08 11.74
CA ASP A 300 10.75 14.83 12.89
C ASP A 300 12.07 14.14 12.47
N ARG A 301 12.66 14.67 11.39
CA ARG A 301 13.98 14.33 10.87
C ARG A 301 15.05 14.44 11.95
N ASP A 302 14.85 15.29 12.96
CA ASP A 302 15.83 15.54 14.03
C ASP A 302 15.63 14.61 15.25
N ARG A 303 14.48 13.93 15.37
CA ARG A 303 14.19 13.04 16.51
C ARG A 303 14.56 11.59 16.23
N LEU A 304 14.51 11.18 14.96
CA LEU A 304 15.00 9.89 14.50
C LEU A 304 16.50 9.89 14.18
N PHE A 305 17.07 11.07 13.96
CA PHE A 305 18.49 11.21 13.65
C PHE A 305 19.09 12.29 14.56
N ARG A 306 19.50 11.91 15.77
CA ARG A 306 20.43 12.76 16.52
C ARG A 306 21.73 12.82 15.71
N LYS A 307 21.96 13.95 15.07
CA LYS A 307 23.26 14.31 14.49
C LYS A 307 24.28 14.37 15.63
N THR A 308 24.99 13.28 15.90
CA THR A 308 26.26 13.37 16.62
C THR A 308 27.27 14.00 15.66
N TYR A 309 28.05 14.96 16.14
CA TYR A 309 28.93 15.77 15.30
C TYR A 309 30.13 14.99 14.73
N GLU A 310 30.32 13.72 15.09
CA GLU A 310 31.60 13.04 14.90
C GLU A 310 31.56 11.81 13.99
N ASP A 311 30.42 11.18 13.72
CA ASP A 311 30.36 10.02 12.82
C ASP A 311 29.09 10.06 11.97
N GLY A 312 29.16 9.56 10.73
CA GLY A 312 28.09 9.60 9.74
C GLY A 312 26.74 9.05 10.23
N TYR A 313 25.70 9.22 9.40
CA TYR A 313 24.35 8.75 9.70
C TYR A 313 24.34 7.25 10.07
N PHE A 314 24.28 6.94 11.37
CA PHE A 314 23.93 5.62 11.87
C PHE A 314 22.45 5.61 12.25
N LEU A 315 21.82 4.46 11.97
CA LEU A 315 20.49 4.08 12.43
C LEU A 315 20.48 3.96 13.96
#